data_AF-B8KV80-F1
#
_entry.id   AF-B8KV80-F1
#
_cell.length_a   1.000
_cell.length_b   1.000
_cell.length_c   1.000
_cell.angle_alpha   90.00
_cell.angle_beta   90.00
_cell.angle_gamma   90.00
#
_symmetry.space_group_name_H-M   'P 1'
#
loop_
_entity.id
_entity.type
_entity.pdbx_description
1 polymer ?
#
loop_
_entity_poly.entity_id
_entity_poly.type
_entity_poly.pdbx_seq_one_letter_code
_entity_poly.pdbx_strand_id
1 'polypeptide(L)' 'MSKKWVSRKFEEYDRRQNKITLTTLGISTFAEAARVVNDMQSEWLRNFSKTEISQLYKLMEKLEDQLP' A
#
# COMPACT_ATOMS: atom_id res chain seq x y z
N MET A 1 21.17 -10.51 8.37
CA MET A 1 20.02 -10.50 9.31
C MET A 1 18.78 -10.06 8.54
N SER A 2 17.65 -10.79 8.62
CA SER A 2 16.39 -10.32 8.01
C SER A 2 15.91 -9.08 8.77
N LYS A 3 15.60 -7.98 8.06
CA LYS A 3 15.02 -6.79 8.67
C LYS A 3 13.66 -7.15 9.28
N LYS A 4 13.49 -6.94 10.59
CA LYS A 4 12.29 -7.33 11.36
C LYS A 4 11.12 -6.35 11.15
N TRP A 5 10.72 -6.11 9.91
CA TRP A 5 9.60 -5.20 9.58
C TRP A 5 8.22 -5.82 9.84
N VAL A 6 8.13 -7.13 9.77
CA VAL A 6 6.91 -7.88 10.06
C VAL A 6 7.16 -8.90 11.17
N SER A 7 6.10 -9.20 11.91
CA SER A 7 6.03 -10.28 12.87
C SER A 7 4.93 -11.25 12.45
N ARG A 8 5.09 -12.52 12.80
CA ARG A 8 4.08 -13.56 12.60
C ARG A 8 3.53 -13.94 13.97
N LYS A 9 2.21 -13.98 14.10
CA LYS A 9 1.52 -14.56 15.25
C LYS A 9 0.59 -15.66 14.74
N PHE A 10 0.62 -16.81 15.39
CA PHE A 10 -0.35 -17.87 15.14
C PHE A 10 -1.70 -17.44 15.70
N GLU A 11 -2.77 -17.72 14.96
CA GLU A 11 -4.12 -17.54 15.50
C GLU A 11 -4.36 -18.52 16.65
N GLU A 12 -5.07 -18.07 17.69
CA GLU A 12 -5.28 -18.86 18.92
C GLU A 12 -6.09 -20.13 18.64
N TYR A 13 -7.01 -20.07 17.68
CA TYR A 13 -7.98 -21.13 17.38
C TYR A 13 -7.58 -22.02 16.18
N ASP A 14 -6.70 -21.56 15.28
CA ASP A 14 -6.13 -22.38 14.20
C ASP A 14 -4.66 -22.03 13.96
N ARG A 15 -3.74 -22.88 14.46
CA ARG A 15 -2.29 -22.68 14.32
C ARG A 15 -1.77 -22.80 12.89
N ARG A 16 -2.58 -23.24 11.92
CA ARG A 16 -2.23 -23.22 10.49
C ARG A 16 -2.40 -21.82 9.91
N GLN A 17 -3.16 -20.95 10.58
CA GLN A 17 -3.33 -19.56 10.18
C GLN A 17 -2.23 -18.70 10.81
N ASN A 18 -1.46 -18.06 9.93
CA ASN A 18 -0.41 -17.13 10.30
C ASN A 18 -0.89 -15.70 10.06
N LYS A 19 -1.02 -14.91 11.12
CA LYS A 19 -1.26 -13.48 11.02
C LYS A 19 0.05 -12.74 10.88
N ILE A 20 0.20 -11.99 9.79
CA ILE A 20 1.36 -11.13 9.54
C ILE A 20 1.00 -9.72 9.99
N THR A 21 1.76 -9.16 10.93
CA THR A 21 1.54 -7.80 11.45
C THR A 21 2.83 -6.99 11.33
N LEU A 22 2.71 -5.73 10.94
CA LEU A 22 3.84 -4.80 10.96
C LEU A 22 4.38 -4.63 12.39
N THR A 23 5.69 -4.65 12.54
CA THR A 23 6.35 -4.24 13.79
C THR A 23 6.39 -2.72 13.87
N THR A 24 6.78 -2.16 15.01
CA THR A 24 7.02 -0.70 15.14
C THR A 24 7.97 -0.18 14.06
N LEU A 25 9.05 -0.92 13.78
CA LEU A 25 9.98 -0.60 12.70
C LEU A 25 9.33 -0.71 11.32
N GLY A 26 8.48 -1.72 11.10
CA GLY A 26 7.72 -1.87 9.86
C GLY A 26 6.78 -0.69 9.62
N ILE A 27 6.10 -0.21 10.67
CA ILE A 27 5.21 0.95 10.59
C ILE A 27 6.00 2.21 10.22
N SER A 28 7.13 2.47 10.88
CA SER A 28 7.94 3.66 10.58
C SER A 28 8.52 3.61 9.16
N THR A 29 9.00 2.45 8.72
CA THR A 29 9.51 2.28 7.35
C THR A 29 8.39 2.41 6.31
N PHE A 30 7.19 1.89 6.58
CA PHE A 30 6.04 2.05 5.70
C PHE A 30 5.64 3.53 5.56
N ALA A 31 5.65 4.28 6.66
CA ALA A 31 5.36 5.72 6.63
C ALA A 31 6.38 6.51 5.78
N GLU A 32 7.66 6.15 5.85
CA GLU A 32 8.71 6.75 5.02
C GLU A 32 8.50 6.42 3.53
N ALA A 33 8.25 5.15 3.21
CA ALA A 33 7.95 4.73 1.84
C ALA A 33 6.70 5.44 1.28
N ALA A 34 5.66 5.59 2.10
CA ALA A 34 4.44 6.29 1.71
C ALA A 34 4.69 7.76 1.35
N ARG A 35 5.65 8.44 2.01
CA ARG A 35 6.04 9.80 1.62
C ARG A 35 6.67 9.82 0.24
N VAL A 36 7.64 8.95 -0.02
CA VAL A 36 8.31 8.87 -1.33
C VAL A 36 7.30 8.58 -2.45
N VAL A 37 6.36 7.66 -2.21
CA VAL A 37 5.30 7.34 -3.18
C VAL A 37 4.40 8.55 -3.44
N ASN A 38 3.98 9.26 -2.40
CA ASN A 38 3.15 10.47 -2.55
C ASN A 38 3.86 11.58 -3.32
N ASP A 39 5.17 11.76 -3.08
CA ASP A 39 5.97 12.75 -3.79
C ASP A 39 6.06 12.42 -5.28
N MET A 40 6.36 11.15 -5.61
CA MET A 40 6.40 10.67 -6.99
C MET A 40 5.04 10.79 -7.69
N GLN A 41 3.96 10.41 -7.02
CA GLN A 41 2.60 10.52 -7.56
C GLN A 41 2.22 11.99 -7.82
N SER A 42 2.60 12.89 -6.91
CA SER A 42 2.37 14.33 -7.08
C SER A 42 3.14 14.88 -8.28
N GLU A 43 4.36 14.39 -8.52
CA GLU A 43 5.15 14.74 -9.70
C GLU A 43 4.50 14.25 -11.00
N TRP A 44 4.10 12.98 -11.07
CA TRP A 44 3.47 12.39 -12.26
C TRP A 44 2.15 13.07 -12.63
N LEU A 45 1.39 13.52 -11.64
CA LEU A 45 0.08 14.15 -11.83
C LEU A 45 0.14 15.68 -11.86
N ARG A 46 1.34 16.28 -11.82
CA ARG A 46 1.53 17.73 -11.66
C ARG A 46 0.76 18.60 -12.65
N ASN A 47 0.60 18.13 -13.90
CA ASN A 47 -0.04 18.89 -14.98
C ASN A 47 -1.52 18.55 -15.17
N PHE A 48 -2.07 17.66 -14.35
CA PHE A 48 -3.47 17.27 -14.42
C PHE A 48 -4.30 18.17 -13.51
N SER A 49 -5.46 18.59 -13.98
CA SER A 49 -6.47 19.20 -13.12
C SER A 49 -7.06 18.16 -12.15
N LYS A 50 -7.66 18.64 -11.05
CA LYS A 50 -8.34 17.77 -10.09
C LYS A 50 -9.42 16.90 -10.74
N THR A 51 -10.12 17.44 -11.75
CA THR A 51 -11.16 16.72 -12.47
C THR A 51 -10.56 15.59 -13.31
N GLU A 52 -9.47 15.84 -14.03
CA GLU A 52 -8.78 14.82 -14.83
C GLU A 52 -8.20 13.71 -13.94
N ILE A 53 -7.60 14.06 -12.80
CA ILE A 53 -7.13 13.07 -11.81
C ILE A 53 -8.29 12.19 -11.32
N SER A 54 -9.44 12.80 -11.00
CA SER A 54 -10.61 12.05 -10.56
C SER A 54 -11.16 11.12 -11.65
N GLN A 55 -11.18 11.57 -12.90
CA GLN A 55 -11.58 10.73 -14.03
C GLN A 55 -10.59 9.58 -14.27
N LEU A 56 -9.29 9.84 -14.15
CA LEU A 56 -8.25 8.83 -14.25
C LEU A 56 -8.47 7.71 -13.22
N TYR A 57 -8.68 8.03 -11.94
CA TYR A 57 -8.91 7.02 -10.91
C TYR A 57 -10.18 6.18 -11.17
N LYS A 58 -11.27 6.81 -11.62
CA LYS A 58 -12.49 6.06 -12.00
C LYS A 58 -12.27 5.12 -13.17
N LEU A 59 -11.42 5.48 -14.13
CA LEU A 59 -11.07 4.62 -15.26
C LEU A 59 -10.18 3.47 -14.81
N MET A 60 -9.24 3.72 -13.89
CA MET A 60 -8.39 2.68 -13.30
C MET A 60 -9.20 1.65 -12.50
N GLU A 61 -10.15 2.09 -11.66
CA GLU A 61 -11.05 1.19 -10.92
C GLU A 61 -11.81 0.26 -11.87
N LYS A 62 -12.37 0.79 -12.96
CA LYS A 62 -13.06 -0.02 -13.97
C LYS A 62 -12.15 -1.01 -14.69
N LEU A 63 -10.89 -0.66 -14.88
CA LEU A 63 -9.90 -1.56 -15.47
C LEU A 63 -9.53 -2.67 -14.50
N GLU A 64 -9.35 -2.37 -13.21
CA GLU A 64 -9.11 -3.38 -12.17
C GLU A 64 -10.25 -4.40 -12.08
N ASP A 65 -11.51 -3.93 -12.14
CA ASP A 65 -12.70 -4.81 -12.16
C ASP A 65 -12.74 -5.75 -13.38
N GLN A 66 -11.97 -5.46 -14.42
CA GLN A 66 -11.89 -6.24 -15.67
C GLN A 66 -10.63 -7.12 -15.75
N LEU A 67 -9.73 -7.04 -14.78
CA LEU A 67 -8.55 -7.91 -14.73
C LEU A 67 -8.96 -9.32 -14.25
N PRO A 68 -8.52 -10.39 -14.94
CA PRO A 68 -8.85 -11.77 -14.60
C PRO A 68 -8.22 -12.26 -13.29
#